data_AF-A0AAX3N2X5-F1
#
_entry.id   AF-A0AAX3N2X5-F1
#
_cell.length_a   1.000
_cell.length_b   1.000
_cell.length_c   1.000
_cell.angle_alpha   90.00
_cell.angle_beta   90.00
_cell.angle_gamma   90.00
#
_symmetry.space_group_name_H-M   'P 1'
#
loop_
_entity.id
_entity.type
_entity.pdbx_description
1 polymer ?
#
loop_
_entity_poly.entity_id
_entity_poly.type
_entity_poly.pdbx_seq_one_letter_code
_entity_poly.pdbx_strand_id
1 'polypeptide(L)'
;MRIDLGCGQQKFPGCIGIDLIPYDGVDLVHNLNDPLPFDDDSAEFLIASHSLQYVHNLNNVLHEIYRVCKHKAIVCIVAPYAHVTANMVNPLYKQQFNEHSPRYWTQDNHKLIGDEEHFFSWPPAWSLAEPVPGAAPIDLRLIRMEFFYFPKYGAYDDLELVLLRQSQLNVAYQIMYHFLVIKEPVSTPDLEMWRSCELEEPLYVKEQRAAFRNLRYGDRWVQTEHLSAILDADQLHPSLEASTAPSADNPHLAAPKPTSDIPPPDTKHPHHRSGRRTKANPSRVSKHSRSQEPSAKNKSKINKKKPGKRN
;
A
#
# COMPACT_ATOMS: atom_id res chain seq x y z
N MET A 1 15.05 21.22 -1.11
CA MET A 1 15.71 20.33 -2.09
C MET A 1 14.66 19.47 -2.77
N ARG A 2 15.05 18.79 -3.85
CA ARG A 2 14.16 17.96 -4.67
C ARG A 2 14.76 16.57 -4.79
N ILE A 3 13.97 15.51 -4.61
CA ILE A 3 14.46 14.13 -4.46
C ILE A 3 13.73 13.19 -5.44
N ASP A 4 14.46 12.25 -6.03
CA ASP A 4 13.91 11.17 -6.86
C ASP A 4 14.36 9.80 -6.29
N LEU A 5 13.40 9.02 -5.76
CA LEU A 5 13.63 7.74 -5.10
C LEU A 5 13.50 6.57 -6.06
N GLY A 6 14.58 5.82 -6.25
CA GLY A 6 14.68 4.74 -7.22
C GLY A 6 14.69 5.27 -8.65
N CYS A 7 15.53 6.29 -8.88
CA CYS A 7 15.61 7.06 -10.12
C CYS A 7 16.09 6.25 -11.34
N GLY A 8 16.63 5.04 -11.13
CA GLY A 8 17.07 4.15 -12.19
C GLY A 8 18.08 4.81 -13.14
N GLN A 9 17.83 4.64 -14.45
CA GLN A 9 18.62 5.27 -15.52
C GLN A 9 18.07 6.64 -15.97
N GLN A 10 16.92 7.08 -15.45
CA GLN A 10 16.20 8.26 -15.95
C GLN A 10 15.76 9.15 -14.78
N LYS A 11 16.75 9.71 -14.09
CA LYS A 11 16.55 10.66 -12.99
C LYS A 11 15.68 11.84 -13.39
N PHE A 12 14.69 12.15 -12.55
CA PHE A 12 13.80 13.29 -12.72
C PHE A 12 14.58 14.62 -12.76
N PRO A 13 14.37 15.48 -13.77
CA PRO A 13 15.12 16.72 -13.93
C PRO A 13 15.11 17.62 -12.67
N GLY A 14 16.31 18.05 -12.26
CA GLY A 14 16.48 18.93 -11.10
C GLY A 14 16.29 18.26 -9.74
N CYS A 15 16.16 16.93 -9.67
CA CYS A 15 16.18 16.18 -8.41
C CYS A 15 17.58 15.60 -8.12
N ILE A 16 17.84 15.35 -6.83
CA ILE A 16 18.88 14.44 -6.36
C ILE A 16 18.33 13.02 -6.54
N GLY A 17 18.96 12.22 -7.40
CA GLY A 17 18.54 10.88 -7.74
C GLY A 17 19.21 9.83 -6.86
N ILE A 18 18.38 8.97 -6.29
CA ILE A 18 18.80 7.91 -5.39
C ILE A 18 18.41 6.57 -6.01
N ASP A 19 19.31 5.59 -5.98
CA ASP A 19 18.99 4.21 -6.35
C ASP A 19 19.83 3.22 -5.55
N LEU A 20 19.38 1.97 -5.47
CA LEU A 20 20.19 0.88 -4.90
C LEU A 20 21.32 0.46 -5.86
N ILE A 21 21.10 0.64 -7.17
CA ILE A 21 22.02 0.26 -8.24
C ILE A 21 22.75 1.51 -8.77
N PRO A 22 24.09 1.48 -8.93
CA PRO A 22 24.86 2.62 -9.44
C PRO A 22 24.70 2.76 -10.97
N TYR A 23 23.51 3.14 -11.43
CA TYR A 23 23.29 3.54 -12.82
C TYR A 23 23.94 4.89 -13.12
N ASP A 24 24.19 5.15 -14.41
CA ASP A 24 24.61 6.48 -14.85
C ASP A 24 23.54 7.52 -14.54
N GLY A 25 23.95 8.68 -14.03
CA GLY A 25 23.06 9.74 -13.55
C GLY A 25 22.55 9.61 -12.11
N VAL A 26 22.78 8.50 -11.39
CA VAL A 26 22.47 8.38 -9.94
C VAL A 26 23.43 9.25 -9.13
N ASP A 27 22.91 10.16 -8.30
CA ASP A 27 23.74 11.03 -7.44
C ASP A 27 24.15 10.33 -6.15
N LEU A 28 23.31 9.41 -5.66
CA LEU A 28 23.51 8.72 -4.39
C LEU A 28 23.08 7.25 -4.46
N VAL A 29 24.03 6.34 -4.22
CA VAL A 29 23.76 4.91 -4.11
C VAL A 29 23.29 4.62 -2.68
N HIS A 30 22.00 4.34 -2.50
CA HIS A 30 21.40 4.11 -1.19
C HIS A 30 20.17 3.19 -1.27
N ASN A 31 20.02 2.34 -0.26
CA ASN A 31 18.90 1.40 -0.15
C ASN A 31 17.70 2.10 0.49
N LEU A 32 16.58 2.21 -0.23
CA LEU A 32 15.37 2.88 0.26
C LEU A 32 14.73 2.23 1.51
N ASN A 33 15.17 1.04 1.92
CA ASN A 33 14.73 0.42 3.18
C ASN A 33 15.48 0.93 4.42
N ASP A 34 16.62 1.58 4.22
CA ASP A 34 17.42 2.22 5.27
C ASP A 34 16.99 3.70 5.42
N PRO A 35 17.26 4.34 6.58
CA PRO A 35 16.89 5.75 6.78
C PRO A 35 17.49 6.67 5.73
N LEU A 36 16.66 7.55 5.15
CA LEU A 36 17.07 8.43 4.06
C LEU A 36 18.14 9.44 4.56
N PRO A 37 19.28 9.58 3.87
CA PRO A 37 20.43 10.36 4.35
C PRO A 37 20.29 11.86 4.07
N PHE A 38 19.12 12.42 4.43
CA PHE A 38 18.83 13.85 4.40
C PHE A 38 18.28 14.31 5.74
N ASP A 39 18.49 15.59 6.03
CA ASP A 39 17.93 16.25 7.19
C ASP A 39 16.39 16.27 7.15
N ASP A 40 15.79 16.32 8.34
CA ASP A 40 14.36 16.56 8.52
C ASP A 40 13.95 17.89 7.86
N ASP A 41 12.73 17.95 7.30
CA ASP A 41 12.16 19.18 6.74
C ASP A 41 13.08 19.91 5.72
N SER A 42 13.73 19.13 4.85
CA SER A 42 14.72 19.62 3.88
C SER A 42 14.21 19.59 2.43
N ALA A 43 13.34 18.64 2.07
CA ALA A 43 12.77 18.46 0.74
C ALA A 43 11.46 19.23 0.52
N GLU A 44 11.29 19.84 -0.65
CA GLU A 44 10.06 20.53 -1.07
C GLU A 44 9.28 19.75 -2.15
N PHE A 45 9.97 18.86 -2.86
CA PHE A 45 9.42 17.94 -3.83
C PHE A 45 10.12 16.60 -3.69
N LEU A 46 9.35 15.51 -3.74
CA LEU A 46 9.86 14.16 -3.81
C LEU A 46 9.06 13.39 -4.86
N ILE A 47 9.75 12.62 -5.70
CA ILE A 47 9.12 11.67 -6.62
C ILE A 47 9.64 10.26 -6.37
N ALA A 48 8.77 9.27 -6.59
CA ALA A 48 9.12 7.86 -6.59
C ALA A 48 8.38 7.18 -7.74
N SER A 49 9.09 6.92 -8.84
CA SER A 49 8.54 6.33 -10.07
C SER A 49 8.96 4.86 -10.17
N HIS A 50 7.99 3.95 -10.06
CA HIS A 50 8.17 2.49 -10.14
C HIS A 50 9.27 1.92 -9.23
N SER A 51 9.48 2.52 -8.06
CA SER A 51 10.48 2.10 -7.07
C SER A 51 9.86 1.51 -5.79
N LEU A 52 8.78 2.13 -5.27
CA LEU A 52 8.21 1.76 -3.97
C LEU A 52 7.56 0.37 -3.93
N GLN A 53 7.26 -0.27 -5.06
CA GLN A 53 6.76 -1.65 -5.06
C GLN A 53 7.82 -2.68 -4.65
N TYR A 54 9.11 -2.33 -4.65
CA TYR A 54 10.20 -3.24 -4.29
C TYR A 54 10.60 -3.18 -2.80
N VAL A 55 10.20 -2.15 -2.05
CA VAL A 55 10.64 -1.96 -0.65
C VAL A 55 10.01 -3.00 0.28
N HIS A 56 10.74 -3.44 1.30
CA HIS A 56 10.30 -4.48 2.24
C HIS A 56 9.25 -3.98 3.24
N ASN A 57 9.34 -2.73 3.68
CA ASN A 57 8.41 -2.13 4.64
C ASN A 57 8.02 -0.72 4.18
N LEU A 58 6.90 -0.63 3.44
CA LEU A 58 6.40 0.63 2.91
C LEU A 58 6.13 1.68 3.99
N ASN A 59 5.63 1.29 5.17
CA ASN A 59 5.34 2.22 6.25
C ASN A 59 6.61 2.94 6.72
N ASN A 60 7.71 2.20 6.92
CA ASN A 60 9.00 2.83 7.29
C ASN A 60 9.47 3.82 6.22
N VAL A 61 9.36 3.48 4.93
CA VAL A 61 9.76 4.36 3.83
C VAL A 61 8.86 5.61 3.75
N LEU A 62 7.56 5.48 4.00
CA LEU A 62 6.63 6.61 4.06
C LEU A 62 6.88 7.51 5.28
N HIS A 63 7.25 6.95 6.44
CA HIS A 63 7.72 7.73 7.59
C HIS A 63 8.99 8.53 7.26
N GLU A 64 9.94 7.93 6.53
CA GLU A 64 11.17 8.63 6.11
C GLU A 64 10.90 9.70 5.04
N ILE A 65 10.03 9.43 4.06
CA ILE A 65 9.54 10.43 3.10
C ILE A 65 8.89 11.61 3.84
N TYR A 66 8.01 11.34 4.80
CA TYR A 66 7.37 12.36 5.62
C TYR A 66 8.36 13.14 6.50
N ARG A 67 9.40 12.47 7.03
CA ARG A 67 10.46 13.11 7.83
C ARG A 67 11.24 14.13 6.99
N VAL A 68 11.79 13.72 5.85
CA VAL A 68 12.63 14.59 5.01
C VAL A 68 11.85 15.68 4.29
N CYS A 69 10.56 15.46 3.99
CA CYS A 69 9.71 16.46 3.35
C CYS A 69 9.25 17.56 4.30
N LYS A 70 9.30 18.81 3.84
CA LYS A 70 8.76 19.99 4.51
C LYS A 70 7.25 19.96 4.61
N HIS A 71 6.69 20.78 5.51
CA HIS A 71 5.28 21.14 5.39
C HIS A 71 4.97 21.73 4.00
N LYS A 72 3.86 21.28 3.40
CA LYS A 72 3.40 21.60 2.03
C LYS A 72 4.36 21.15 0.92
N ALA A 73 5.31 20.26 1.19
CA ALA A 73 6.04 19.56 0.15
C ALA A 73 5.09 18.66 -0.66
N ILE A 74 5.41 18.49 -1.94
CA ILE A 74 4.68 17.61 -2.85
C ILE A 74 5.39 16.27 -2.97
N VAL A 75 4.66 15.18 -2.79
CA VAL A 75 5.14 13.81 -3.01
C VAL A 75 4.39 13.19 -4.18
N CYS A 76 5.08 12.92 -5.29
CA CYS A 76 4.54 12.21 -6.44
C CYS A 76 4.94 10.73 -6.38
N ILE A 77 3.96 9.81 -6.44
CA ILE A 77 4.23 8.37 -6.49
C ILE A 77 3.57 7.82 -7.76
N VAL A 78 4.37 7.17 -8.62
CA VAL A 78 3.84 6.40 -9.76
C VAL A 78 4.18 4.94 -9.54
N ALA A 79 3.17 4.08 -9.57
CA ALA A 79 3.32 2.67 -9.23
C ALA A 79 2.55 1.75 -10.20
N PRO A 80 2.98 0.49 -10.36
CA PRO A 80 2.18 -0.53 -11.02
C PRO A 80 0.87 -0.75 -10.25
N TYR A 81 -0.27 -0.80 -10.95
CA TYR A 81 -1.58 -0.96 -10.29
C TYR A 81 -1.77 -2.39 -9.78
N ALA A 82 -2.35 -2.53 -8.59
CA ALA A 82 -2.46 -3.81 -7.88
C ALA A 82 -3.29 -4.88 -8.61
N HIS A 83 -4.30 -4.48 -9.39
CA HIS A 83 -5.20 -5.41 -10.09
C HIS A 83 -4.61 -5.96 -11.41
N VAL A 84 -3.33 -5.71 -11.70
CA VAL A 84 -2.63 -6.36 -12.82
C VAL A 84 -2.15 -7.74 -12.38
N THR A 85 -2.70 -8.81 -12.96
CA THR A 85 -2.39 -10.19 -12.56
C THR A 85 -0.91 -10.54 -12.68
N ALA A 86 -0.21 -9.98 -13.68
CA ALA A 86 1.25 -10.13 -13.82
C ALA A 86 2.04 -9.51 -12.66
N ASN A 87 1.56 -8.40 -12.09
CA ASN A 87 2.18 -7.73 -10.94
C ASN A 87 1.91 -8.50 -9.63
N MET A 88 0.74 -9.13 -9.51
CA MET A 88 0.37 -9.94 -8.34
C MET A 88 1.26 -11.18 -8.17
N VAL A 89 1.75 -11.77 -9.27
CA VAL A 89 2.63 -12.94 -9.27
C VAL A 89 4.12 -12.60 -9.39
N ASN A 90 4.48 -11.32 -9.50
CA ASN A 90 5.87 -10.89 -9.61
C ASN A 90 6.60 -11.07 -8.26
N PRO A 91 7.58 -11.98 -8.13
CA PRO A 91 8.22 -12.27 -6.84
C PRO A 91 9.08 -11.11 -6.33
N LEU A 92 9.42 -10.13 -7.16
CA LEU A 92 10.15 -8.93 -6.75
C LEU A 92 9.24 -7.90 -6.08
N TYR A 93 7.95 -7.87 -6.42
CA TYR A 93 7.02 -6.88 -5.86
C TYR A 93 6.63 -7.30 -4.43
N LYS A 94 6.83 -6.38 -3.49
CA LYS A 94 6.56 -6.52 -2.06
C LYS A 94 5.38 -5.66 -1.60
N GLN A 95 5.11 -4.58 -2.33
CA GLN A 95 4.01 -3.65 -2.05
C GLN A 95 3.07 -3.56 -3.24
N GLN A 96 1.81 -3.24 -2.98
CA GLN A 96 0.74 -3.15 -3.99
C GLN A 96 0.03 -1.80 -3.84
N PHE A 97 -0.30 -1.17 -4.98
CA PHE A 97 -0.82 0.20 -5.01
C PHE A 97 -2.17 0.27 -5.75
N ASN A 98 -3.19 0.82 -5.09
CA ASN A 98 -4.52 1.03 -5.65
C ASN A 98 -5.22 2.27 -5.04
N GLU A 99 -6.50 2.50 -5.37
CA GLU A 99 -7.30 3.63 -4.87
C GLU A 99 -7.44 3.69 -3.33
N HIS A 100 -7.19 2.57 -2.65
CA HIS A 100 -7.28 2.49 -1.20
C HIS A 100 -5.95 2.72 -0.48
N SER A 101 -4.79 2.59 -1.16
CA SER A 101 -3.48 2.83 -0.53
C SER A 101 -3.35 4.20 0.18
N PRO A 102 -3.80 5.33 -0.42
CA PRO A 102 -3.78 6.65 0.23
C PRO A 102 -4.47 6.73 1.59
N ARG A 103 -5.49 5.88 1.82
CA ARG A 103 -6.36 5.91 3.00
C ARG A 103 -5.61 5.57 4.29
N TYR A 104 -4.48 4.87 4.18
CA TYR A 104 -3.66 4.45 5.33
C TYR A 104 -2.58 5.48 5.70
N TRP A 105 -2.43 6.58 4.95
CA TRP A 105 -1.30 7.51 5.07
C TRP A 105 -1.70 8.89 5.62
N THR A 106 -2.94 9.02 6.09
CA THR A 106 -3.46 10.22 6.74
C THR A 106 -4.60 9.86 7.69
N GLN A 107 -4.73 10.57 8.81
CA GLN A 107 -5.76 10.28 9.82
C GLN A 107 -7.09 11.00 9.61
N ASP A 108 -7.14 12.18 8.97
CA ASP A 108 -8.43 12.88 8.78
C ASP A 108 -9.14 12.50 7.47
N ASN A 109 -10.46 12.68 7.49
CA ASN A 109 -11.39 12.12 6.51
C ASN A 109 -11.74 13.06 5.36
N HIS A 110 -11.18 14.28 5.31
CA HIS A 110 -11.34 15.16 4.17
C HIS A 110 -10.57 14.61 2.95
N LYS A 111 -11.26 14.46 1.83
CA LYS A 111 -10.74 13.90 0.57
C LYS A 111 -11.03 14.86 -0.59
N LEU A 112 -10.08 14.94 -1.52
CA LEU A 112 -10.15 15.81 -2.71
C LEU A 112 -10.41 15.01 -4.00
N ILE A 113 -10.61 13.70 -3.89
CA ILE A 113 -11.03 12.81 -4.98
C ILE A 113 -12.55 12.59 -4.96
N GLY A 114 -13.13 12.21 -6.09
CA GLY A 114 -14.55 11.88 -6.19
C GLY A 114 -14.95 10.63 -5.40
N ASP A 115 -16.23 10.52 -5.08
CA ASP A 115 -16.82 9.36 -4.41
C ASP A 115 -16.77 8.12 -5.31
N GLU A 116 -16.88 8.32 -6.62
CA GLU A 116 -16.85 7.30 -7.65
C GLU A 116 -15.55 6.49 -7.68
N GLU A 117 -14.42 7.14 -7.36
CA GLU A 117 -13.09 6.54 -7.41
C GLU A 117 -12.87 5.43 -6.37
N HIS A 118 -13.81 5.24 -5.46
CA HIS A 118 -13.73 4.27 -4.38
C HIS A 118 -15.11 3.76 -3.95
N PHE A 119 -16.08 3.68 -4.88
CA PHE A 119 -17.44 3.19 -4.65
C PHE A 119 -17.51 1.88 -3.85
N PHE A 120 -16.61 0.93 -4.12
CA PHE A 120 -16.60 -0.38 -3.47
C PHE A 120 -15.77 -0.41 -2.16
N SER A 121 -15.81 0.68 -1.39
CA SER A 121 -15.09 0.81 -0.12
C SER A 121 -15.87 0.33 1.09
N TRP A 122 -15.21 -0.46 1.96
CA TRP A 122 -15.61 -0.68 3.34
C TRP A 122 -14.40 -0.58 4.28
N PRO A 123 -14.50 0.10 5.44
CA PRO A 123 -15.59 0.98 5.88
C PRO A 123 -15.72 2.25 5.00
N PRO A 124 -16.82 3.03 5.12
CA PRO A 124 -17.05 4.23 4.31
C PRO A 124 -16.23 5.47 4.75
N ALA A 125 -15.56 5.42 5.90
CA ALA A 125 -14.62 6.47 6.30
C ALA A 125 -13.46 6.55 5.29
N TRP A 126 -13.04 7.76 4.92
CA TRP A 126 -11.91 7.93 4.00
C TRP A 126 -10.63 7.38 4.63
N SER A 127 -10.28 7.88 5.81
CA SER A 127 -9.11 7.46 6.57
C SER A 127 -9.28 6.06 7.15
N LEU A 128 -8.26 5.23 6.96
CA LEU A 128 -8.05 3.92 7.56
C LEU A 128 -6.73 3.87 8.36
N ALA A 129 -6.07 5.01 8.57
CA ALA A 129 -4.79 5.09 9.25
C ALA A 129 -4.96 4.86 10.76
N GLU A 130 -4.53 3.69 11.26
CA GLU A 130 -4.54 3.40 12.69
C GLU A 130 -3.39 4.13 13.41
N PRO A 131 -3.63 4.71 14.61
CA PRO A 131 -2.58 5.35 15.39
C PRO A 131 -1.61 4.31 15.96
N VAL A 132 -0.39 4.25 15.43
CA VAL A 132 0.66 3.33 15.89
C VAL A 132 1.25 3.82 17.22
N PRO A 133 1.18 3.04 18.32
CA PRO A 133 1.72 3.46 19.61
C PRO A 133 3.23 3.70 19.55
N GLY A 134 3.67 4.92 19.89
CA GLY A 134 5.08 5.29 19.95
C GLY A 134 5.70 5.79 18.64
N ALA A 135 4.96 5.81 17.53
CA ALA A 135 5.36 6.48 16.29
C ALA A 135 4.60 7.80 16.13
N ALA A 136 5.27 8.84 15.61
CA ALA A 136 4.57 10.05 15.16
C ALA A 136 3.76 9.72 13.91
N PRO A 137 2.45 10.03 13.83
CA PRO A 137 1.65 9.74 12.65
C PRO A 137 2.16 10.56 11.46
N ILE A 138 2.20 9.94 10.28
CA ILE A 138 2.35 10.68 9.03
C ILE A 138 1.01 11.28 8.61
N ASP A 139 1.07 12.40 7.89
CA ASP A 139 -0.09 12.98 7.24
C ASP A 139 0.26 13.38 5.78
N LEU A 140 -0.04 12.46 4.87
CA LEU A 140 0.10 12.60 3.42
C LEU A 140 -1.30 12.75 2.80
N ARG A 141 -1.69 13.99 2.48
CA ARG A 141 -3.02 14.29 1.92
C ARG A 141 -3.05 14.07 0.43
N LEU A 142 -3.89 13.14 -0.02
CA LEU A 142 -4.12 12.91 -1.45
C LEU A 142 -4.79 14.13 -2.08
N ILE A 143 -4.04 14.85 -2.94
CA ILE A 143 -4.54 16.01 -3.69
C ILE A 143 -4.91 15.65 -5.13
N ARG A 144 -4.31 14.60 -5.70
CA ARG A 144 -4.63 14.07 -7.03
C ARG A 144 -4.36 12.57 -7.08
N MET A 145 -5.21 11.84 -7.82
CA MET A 145 -5.05 10.43 -8.14
C MET A 145 -5.42 10.23 -9.61
N GLU A 146 -4.68 9.39 -10.33
CA GLU A 146 -4.89 9.15 -11.76
C GLU A 146 -4.55 7.70 -12.11
N PHE A 147 -5.32 7.12 -13.04
CA PHE A 147 -5.19 5.73 -13.46
C PHE A 147 -4.89 5.66 -14.96
N PHE A 148 -4.03 4.72 -15.35
CA PHE A 148 -3.63 4.53 -16.74
C PHE A 148 -4.17 3.16 -17.20
N TYR A 149 -5.01 3.20 -18.24
CA TYR A 149 -5.80 2.06 -18.69
C TYR A 149 -5.16 1.34 -19.87
N PHE A 150 -5.27 0.00 -19.92
CA PHE A 150 -4.77 -0.75 -21.08
C PHE A 150 -5.48 -0.25 -22.35
N PRO A 151 -4.79 -0.11 -23.50
CA PRO A 151 -5.35 0.48 -24.72
C PRO A 151 -6.71 -0.12 -25.16
N LYS A 152 -6.93 -1.42 -24.94
CA LYS A 152 -8.20 -2.10 -25.25
C LYS A 152 -9.44 -1.52 -24.55
N TYR A 153 -9.27 -0.72 -23.49
CA TYR A 153 -10.37 -0.02 -22.80
C TYR A 153 -10.59 1.42 -23.29
N GLY A 154 -9.87 1.88 -24.33
CA GLY A 154 -9.97 3.26 -24.84
C GLY A 154 -11.33 3.69 -25.38
N ALA A 155 -12.26 2.74 -25.61
CA ALA A 155 -13.61 3.01 -26.11
C ALA A 155 -14.65 3.30 -25.00
N TYR A 156 -14.36 2.96 -23.74
CA TYR A 156 -15.27 3.16 -22.61
C TYR A 156 -15.28 4.63 -22.16
N ASP A 157 -16.40 5.07 -21.56
CA ASP A 157 -16.45 6.36 -20.88
C ASP A 157 -15.76 6.34 -19.50
N ASP A 158 -15.57 7.52 -18.90
CA ASP A 158 -14.79 7.66 -17.68
C ASP A 158 -15.47 6.98 -16.46
N LEU A 159 -16.80 6.94 -16.41
CA LEU A 159 -17.55 6.24 -15.35
C LEU A 159 -17.52 4.73 -15.58
N GLU A 160 -17.67 4.27 -16.83
CA GLU A 160 -17.48 2.86 -17.19
C GLU A 160 -16.07 2.38 -16.82
N LEU A 161 -15.03 3.15 -17.10
CA LEU A 161 -13.65 2.83 -16.71
C LEU A 161 -13.47 2.71 -15.19
N VAL A 162 -14.05 3.64 -14.42
CA VAL A 162 -14.03 3.62 -12.94
C VAL A 162 -14.74 2.37 -12.38
N LEU A 163 -15.88 1.98 -12.96
CA LEU A 163 -16.63 0.78 -12.58
C LEU A 163 -15.90 -0.51 -12.99
N LEU A 164 -15.35 -0.58 -14.21
CA LEU A 164 -14.56 -1.71 -14.70
C LEU A 164 -13.31 -1.93 -13.84
N ARG A 165 -12.58 -0.86 -13.50
CA ARG A 165 -11.37 -0.91 -12.67
C ARG A 165 -11.61 -1.54 -11.30
N GLN A 166 -12.71 -1.17 -10.65
CA GLN A 166 -13.07 -1.65 -9.32
C GLN A 166 -13.70 -3.06 -9.33
N SER A 167 -14.20 -3.53 -10.47
CA SER A 167 -14.87 -4.84 -10.60
C SER A 167 -14.06 -5.92 -11.34
N GLN A 168 -13.03 -5.56 -12.10
CA GLN A 168 -12.26 -6.47 -12.95
C GLN A 168 -10.74 -6.28 -12.81
N LEU A 169 -10.01 -7.38 -12.95
CA LEU A 169 -8.56 -7.38 -13.04
C LEU A 169 -8.10 -6.96 -14.45
N ASN A 170 -6.86 -6.45 -14.56
CA ASN A 170 -6.22 -6.05 -15.81
C ASN A 170 -6.93 -4.94 -16.61
N VAL A 171 -7.56 -3.97 -15.92
CA VAL A 171 -8.21 -2.79 -16.54
C VAL A 171 -7.28 -1.57 -16.56
N ALA A 172 -6.85 -1.13 -15.38
CA ALA A 172 -5.73 -0.20 -15.22
C ALA A 172 -4.41 -0.97 -15.06
N TYR A 173 -3.31 -0.44 -15.60
CA TYR A 173 -1.97 -1.02 -15.47
C TYR A 173 -1.05 -0.25 -14.50
N GLN A 174 -1.32 1.03 -14.30
CA GLN A 174 -0.52 1.95 -13.49
C GLN A 174 -1.42 2.95 -12.79
N ILE A 175 -0.97 3.42 -11.63
CA ILE A 175 -1.61 4.46 -10.83
C ILE A 175 -0.57 5.54 -10.49
N MET A 176 -1.01 6.80 -10.49
CA MET A 176 -0.24 7.94 -10.00
C MET A 176 -1.00 8.62 -8.87
N TYR A 177 -0.26 9.07 -7.88
CA TYR A 177 -0.75 9.90 -6.80
C TYR A 177 0.11 11.16 -6.67
N HIS A 178 -0.52 12.26 -6.26
CA HIS A 178 0.16 13.38 -5.65
C HIS A 178 -0.37 13.58 -4.23
N PHE A 179 0.57 13.73 -3.29
CA PHE A 179 0.30 14.04 -1.90
C PHE A 179 0.85 15.40 -1.51
N LEU A 180 0.16 16.07 -0.58
CA LEU A 180 0.65 17.23 0.14
C LEU A 180 1.03 16.82 1.57
N VAL A 181 2.24 17.19 2.01
CA VAL A 181 2.78 16.83 3.33
C VAL A 181 2.29 17.79 4.41
N ILE A 182 1.52 17.29 5.38
CA ILE A 182 0.93 18.11 6.44
C ILE A 182 1.68 17.90 7.75
N LYS A 183 2.31 18.97 8.26
CA LYS A 183 2.99 19.03 9.57
C LYS A 183 2.42 20.13 10.46
N GLU A 184 1.80 21.14 9.87
CA GLU A 184 1.07 22.22 10.54
C GLU A 184 -0.41 22.19 10.10
N PRO A 185 -1.36 22.74 10.88
CA PRO A 185 -2.77 22.80 10.49
C PRO A 185 -2.99 23.58 9.19
N VAL A 186 -3.78 23.02 8.26
CA VAL A 186 -4.16 23.65 6.99
C VAL A 186 -5.68 23.75 6.89
N SER A 187 -6.20 24.83 6.31
CA SER A 187 -7.65 24.99 6.13
C SER A 187 -8.14 24.20 4.91
N THR A 188 -9.41 23.77 4.92
CA THR A 188 -10.02 23.08 3.79
C THR A 188 -9.97 23.89 2.48
N PRO A 189 -10.25 25.22 2.45
CA PRO A 189 -10.07 26.02 1.25
C PRO A 189 -8.62 26.02 0.73
N ASP A 190 -7.62 26.10 1.60
CA ASP A 190 -6.21 26.02 1.18
C ASP A 190 -5.86 24.66 0.56
N LEU A 191 -6.47 23.57 1.04
CA LEU A 191 -6.32 22.23 0.46
C LEU A 191 -7.00 22.12 -0.92
N GLU A 192 -8.22 22.68 -1.06
CA GLU A 192 -8.97 22.68 -2.31
C GLU A 192 -8.25 23.45 -3.44
N MET A 193 -7.50 24.50 -3.12
CA MET A 193 -6.68 25.23 -4.10
C MET A 193 -5.70 24.33 -4.86
N TRP A 194 -5.15 23.29 -4.22
CA TRP A 194 -4.19 22.38 -4.85
C TRP A 194 -4.77 21.52 -5.97
N ARG A 195 -6.11 21.35 -6.04
CA ARG A 195 -6.78 20.64 -7.15
C ARG A 195 -6.57 21.35 -8.50
N SER A 196 -6.31 22.66 -8.46
CA SER A 196 -6.14 23.53 -9.64
C SER A 196 -4.67 23.89 -9.91
N CYS A 197 -3.73 23.44 -9.08
CA CYS A 197 -2.30 23.68 -9.28
C CYS A 197 -1.74 22.75 -10.36
N GLU A 198 -0.79 23.26 -11.17
CA GLU A 198 0.03 22.37 -11.99
C GLU A 198 0.99 21.59 -11.07
N LEU A 199 0.88 20.26 -11.09
CA LEU A 199 1.69 19.35 -10.28
C LEU A 199 2.70 18.64 -11.17
N GLU A 200 3.95 18.59 -10.71
CA GLU A 200 5.04 17.95 -11.43
C GLU A 200 4.85 16.42 -11.49
N GLU A 201 5.06 15.86 -12.68
CA GLU A 201 4.81 14.45 -13.00
C GLU A 201 5.79 14.01 -14.12
N PRO A 202 6.10 12.71 -14.25
CA PRO A 202 7.03 12.23 -15.28
C PRO A 202 6.59 12.55 -16.71
N LEU A 203 7.57 12.74 -17.62
CA LEU A 203 7.27 13.00 -19.03
C LEU A 203 6.51 11.83 -19.67
N TYR A 204 6.91 10.58 -19.38
CA TYR A 204 6.24 9.39 -19.92
C TYR A 204 4.77 9.29 -19.47
N VAL A 205 4.41 9.83 -18.31
CA VAL A 205 3.01 9.93 -17.84
C VAL A 205 2.19 10.87 -18.73
N LYS A 206 2.77 12.03 -19.10
CA LYS A 206 2.15 12.97 -20.05
C LYS A 206 1.96 12.32 -21.43
N GLU A 207 2.94 11.55 -21.89
CA GLU A 207 2.89 10.81 -23.15
C GLU A 207 1.84 9.69 -23.13
N GLN A 208 1.78 8.87 -22.07
CA GLN A 208 0.76 7.84 -21.87
C GLN A 208 -0.66 8.44 -21.90
N ARG A 209 -0.88 9.56 -21.19
CA ARG A 209 -2.17 10.27 -21.18
C ARG A 209 -2.54 10.79 -22.57
N ALA A 210 -1.59 11.39 -23.28
CA ALA A 210 -1.81 11.87 -24.65
C ALA A 210 -2.12 10.73 -25.62
N ALA A 211 -1.41 9.61 -25.53
CA ALA A 211 -1.63 8.42 -26.35
C ALA A 211 -3.02 7.80 -26.10
N PHE A 212 -3.44 7.64 -24.85
CA PHE A 212 -4.76 7.11 -24.51
C PHE A 212 -5.89 8.04 -24.97
N ARG A 213 -5.73 9.37 -24.83
CA ARG A 213 -6.69 10.34 -25.37
C ARG A 213 -6.80 10.27 -26.89
N ASN A 214 -5.67 10.17 -27.60
CA ASN A 214 -5.66 10.06 -29.05
C ASN A 214 -6.28 8.74 -29.55
N LEU A 215 -6.25 7.68 -28.71
CA LEU A 215 -6.95 6.42 -28.98
C LEU A 215 -8.47 6.55 -28.83
N ARG A 216 -8.94 7.25 -27.79
CA ARG A 216 -10.37 7.47 -27.49
C ARG A 216 -11.09 8.37 -28.51
N TYR A 217 -10.38 9.28 -29.16
CA TYR A 217 -10.93 10.27 -30.10
C TYR A 217 -10.36 10.19 -31.53
N GLY A 218 -9.67 9.11 -31.89
CA GLY A 218 -9.17 8.86 -33.24
C GLY A 218 -10.13 8.01 -34.08
N ASP A 219 -10.05 8.13 -35.41
CA ASP A 219 -10.92 7.40 -36.38
C ASP A 219 -10.68 5.88 -36.47
N ARG A 220 -10.21 5.22 -35.42
CA ARG A 220 -9.94 3.77 -35.39
C ARG A 220 -10.69 3.10 -34.23
N TRP A 221 -11.06 1.84 -34.47
CA TRP A 221 -11.91 0.98 -33.61
C TRP A 221 -13.39 1.42 -33.68
N VAL A 222 -14.28 0.81 -34.46
CA VAL A 222 -14.41 -0.59 -34.93
C VAL A 222 -14.45 -1.60 -33.78
N GLN A 223 -15.69 -1.96 -33.43
CA GLN A 223 -16.22 -3.22 -32.88
C GLN A 223 -15.41 -4.08 -31.88
N THR A 224 -16.17 -4.73 -31.00
CA THR A 224 -15.73 -5.60 -29.88
C THR A 224 -15.16 -6.96 -30.30
N GLU A 225 -14.28 -6.99 -31.30
CA GLU A 225 -13.66 -8.22 -31.85
C GLU A 225 -12.66 -8.89 -30.87
N HIS A 226 -12.22 -8.17 -29.83
CA HIS A 226 -11.31 -8.69 -28.81
C HIS A 226 -12.00 -9.60 -27.76
N LEU A 227 -13.33 -9.74 -27.81
CA LEU A 227 -14.05 -10.83 -27.14
C LEU A 227 -14.28 -12.03 -28.06
N SER A 228 -14.45 -11.85 -29.38
CA SER A 228 -14.55 -12.99 -30.31
C SER A 228 -13.24 -13.75 -30.43
N ALA A 229 -12.08 -13.06 -30.45
CA ALA A 229 -10.78 -13.73 -30.45
C ALA A 229 -10.52 -14.63 -29.21
N ILE A 230 -11.22 -14.40 -28.10
CA ILE A 230 -11.17 -15.25 -26.88
C ILE A 230 -12.10 -16.47 -27.03
N LEU A 231 -13.20 -16.33 -27.77
CA LEU A 231 -14.14 -17.42 -28.06
C LEU A 231 -13.62 -18.35 -29.17
N ASP A 232 -12.92 -17.82 -30.17
CA ASP A 232 -12.34 -18.59 -31.28
C ASP A 232 -11.13 -19.45 -30.84
N ALA A 233 -10.43 -19.04 -29.77
CA ALA A 233 -9.33 -19.81 -29.19
C ALA A 233 -9.78 -21.16 -28.60
N ASP A 234 -11.05 -21.29 -28.21
CA ASP A 234 -11.63 -22.53 -27.65
C ASP A 234 -11.92 -23.58 -28.75
N GLN A 235 -11.90 -23.19 -30.04
CA GLN A 235 -12.11 -24.09 -31.18
C GLN A 235 -10.81 -24.70 -31.74
N LEU A 236 -9.64 -24.33 -31.22
CA LEU A 236 -8.32 -24.76 -31.69
C LEU A 236 -7.61 -25.77 -30.76
N HIS A 237 -8.39 -26.65 -30.12
CA HIS A 237 -7.87 -27.90 -29.57
C HIS A 237 -7.89 -29.00 -30.64
N PRO A 238 -6.76 -29.37 -31.28
CA PRO A 238 -6.68 -30.63 -32.00
C PRO A 238 -6.82 -31.76 -30.99
N SER A 239 -7.78 -32.66 -31.24
CA SER A 239 -7.92 -33.89 -30.49
C SER A 239 -6.62 -34.69 -30.55
N LEU A 240 -5.98 -34.90 -29.38
CA LEU A 240 -4.87 -35.84 -29.24
C LEU A 240 -5.41 -37.26 -29.46
N GLU A 241 -5.36 -37.73 -30.71
CA GLU A 241 -5.64 -39.12 -31.04
C GLU A 241 -4.66 -40.04 -30.29
N ALA A 242 -5.18 -41.14 -29.77
CA ALA A 242 -4.43 -42.05 -28.92
C ALA A 242 -3.37 -42.83 -29.71
N SER A 243 -2.12 -42.37 -29.67
CA SER A 243 -0.96 -43.12 -30.12
C SER A 243 -0.80 -44.39 -29.29
N THR A 244 -1.18 -45.53 -29.86
CA THR A 244 -0.99 -46.86 -29.25
C THR A 244 0.49 -47.24 -29.25
N ALA A 245 1.05 -47.48 -28.05
CA ALA A 245 2.38 -48.08 -27.88
C ALA A 245 2.23 -49.58 -27.55
N PRO A 246 3.12 -50.46 -28.06
CA PRO A 246 2.96 -51.90 -27.93
C PRO A 246 3.27 -52.40 -26.51
N SER A 247 2.59 -53.49 -26.14
CA SER A 247 2.72 -54.21 -24.88
C SER A 247 4.12 -54.79 -24.66
N ALA A 248 4.63 -54.66 -23.43
CA ALA A 248 5.74 -55.47 -22.93
C ALA A 248 5.27 -56.30 -21.73
N ASP A 249 5.35 -57.63 -21.86
CA ASP A 249 5.02 -58.57 -20.79
C ASP A 249 5.98 -58.48 -19.61
N ASN A 250 5.47 -58.64 -18.39
CA ASN A 250 6.05 -59.55 -17.39
C ASN A 250 5.06 -59.85 -16.24
N PRO A 251 5.18 -61.00 -15.54
CA PRO A 251 4.03 -61.63 -14.92
C PRO A 251 4.00 -61.62 -13.38
N HIS A 252 2.79 -61.81 -12.85
CA HIS A 252 2.44 -62.34 -11.52
C HIS A 252 3.23 -61.88 -10.28
N LEU A 253 2.51 -61.22 -9.36
CA LEU A 253 2.47 -61.61 -7.94
C LEU A 253 1.08 -61.27 -7.36
N ALA A 254 0.46 -62.23 -6.67
CA ALA A 254 -0.94 -62.14 -6.24
C ALA A 254 -1.10 -61.47 -4.87
N ALA A 255 -2.10 -60.60 -4.72
CA ALA A 255 -2.53 -60.02 -3.44
C ALA A 255 -3.85 -60.63 -2.96
N PRO A 256 -4.00 -60.99 -1.67
CA PRO A 256 -5.26 -61.46 -1.12
C PRO A 256 -6.20 -60.29 -0.77
N LYS A 257 -7.51 -60.50 -0.99
CA LYS A 257 -8.57 -59.54 -0.63
C LYS A 257 -8.89 -59.59 0.88
N PRO A 258 -9.22 -58.46 1.51
CA PRO A 258 -10.15 -58.38 2.63
C PRO A 258 -11.55 -57.96 2.15
N THR A 259 -12.58 -58.54 2.76
CA THR A 259 -14.00 -58.22 2.55
C THR A 259 -14.49 -57.04 3.40
N SER A 260 -15.73 -56.61 3.15
CA SER A 260 -16.42 -55.47 3.75
C SER A 260 -16.67 -55.59 5.27
N ASP A 261 -16.88 -54.45 5.94
CA ASP A 261 -18.23 -54.05 6.41
C ASP A 261 -18.20 -52.67 7.12
N ILE A 262 -19.22 -51.84 6.85
CA ILE A 262 -19.52 -50.56 7.54
C ILE A 262 -21.04 -50.51 7.76
N PRO A 263 -21.52 -50.17 8.97
CA PRO A 263 -22.61 -49.19 9.09
C PRO A 263 -22.39 -48.23 10.31
N PRO A 264 -23.30 -47.29 10.65
CA PRO A 264 -23.10 -45.87 10.35
C PRO A 264 -23.03 -44.96 11.61
N PRO A 265 -22.76 -43.65 11.47
CA PRO A 265 -22.79 -42.72 12.60
C PRO A 265 -24.22 -42.22 12.90
N ASP A 266 -24.56 -42.07 14.18
CA ASP A 266 -25.77 -41.37 14.62
C ASP A 266 -25.48 -40.43 15.82
N THR A 267 -26.47 -39.64 16.18
CA THR A 267 -26.34 -38.24 16.56
C THR A 267 -26.45 -37.93 18.06
N LYS A 268 -25.99 -36.72 18.42
CA LYS A 268 -26.35 -35.86 19.59
C LYS A 268 -25.31 -35.73 20.71
N HIS A 269 -24.86 -34.49 20.93
CA HIS A 269 -24.33 -34.00 22.21
C HIS A 269 -24.97 -32.64 22.57
N PRO A 270 -25.59 -32.48 23.76
CA PRO A 270 -26.01 -31.20 24.31
C PRO A 270 -25.00 -30.60 25.29
N HIS A 271 -25.15 -29.30 25.61
CA HIS A 271 -24.36 -28.55 26.58
C HIS A 271 -24.47 -29.07 28.03
N HIS A 272 -23.45 -28.84 28.88
CA HIS A 272 -23.61 -28.04 30.12
C HIS A 272 -22.30 -27.68 30.88
N ARG A 273 -22.40 -26.63 31.71
CA ARG A 273 -21.34 -26.01 32.57
C ARG A 273 -20.97 -26.79 33.84
N SER A 274 -19.70 -26.71 34.25
CA SER A 274 -19.21 -26.42 35.64
C SER A 274 -17.65 -26.28 35.60
N GLY A 275 -16.89 -25.73 36.55
CA GLY A 275 -17.17 -25.04 37.81
C GLY A 275 -16.06 -25.26 38.87
N ARG A 276 -15.57 -24.19 39.53
CA ARG A 276 -14.71 -24.13 40.76
C ARG A 276 -13.17 -24.39 40.73
N ARG A 277 -12.43 -23.28 40.96
CA ARG A 277 -11.64 -22.93 42.18
C ARG A 277 -10.36 -23.71 42.66
N THR A 278 -9.21 -23.02 42.49
CA THR A 278 -8.23 -22.54 43.53
C THR A 278 -7.24 -23.44 44.32
N LYS A 279 -6.04 -22.84 44.53
CA LYS A 279 -4.97 -23.07 45.55
C LYS A 279 -3.99 -24.25 45.35
N ALA A 280 -2.74 -24.25 45.86
CA ALA A 280 -1.72 -23.19 46.09
C ALA A 280 -0.40 -23.77 46.67
N ASN A 281 0.77 -23.37 46.11
CA ASN A 281 2.10 -23.29 46.80
C ASN A 281 2.77 -24.61 47.30
N PRO A 282 4.01 -24.63 47.88
CA PRO A 282 5.10 -23.61 47.94
C PRO A 282 6.58 -24.08 47.76
N SER A 283 7.51 -23.11 47.80
CA SER A 283 8.95 -23.20 48.21
C SER A 283 9.98 -23.78 47.21
N ARG A 284 11.29 -23.42 47.23
CA ARG A 284 12.19 -22.89 48.30
C ARG A 284 13.38 -22.14 47.66
N VAL A 285 13.54 -20.81 47.82
CA VAL A 285 14.40 -20.08 48.80
C VAL A 285 15.90 -20.43 48.83
N SER A 286 16.76 -19.45 48.50
CA SER A 286 17.99 -19.13 49.25
C SER A 286 18.14 -17.60 49.40
N LYS A 287 18.75 -17.14 50.49
CA LYS A 287 18.83 -15.72 50.91
C LYS A 287 20.29 -15.26 50.95
N HIS A 288 20.54 -13.95 50.81
CA HIS A 288 21.24 -13.06 51.78
C HIS A 288 21.68 -11.74 51.09
N SER A 289 21.75 -10.55 51.72
CA SER A 289 20.98 -9.94 52.83
C SER A 289 21.49 -8.52 53.14
N ARG A 290 20.57 -7.55 53.41
CA ARG A 290 20.76 -6.31 54.23
C ARG A 290 21.87 -5.32 53.77
N SER A 291 21.93 -4.02 54.11
CA SER A 291 21.03 -2.99 54.71
C SER A 291 21.79 -1.63 54.65
N GLN A 292 21.24 -0.41 54.87
CA GLN A 292 19.93 0.06 55.32
C GLN A 292 19.72 1.54 54.87
N GLU A 293 18.48 2.07 54.96
CA GLU A 293 18.24 3.52 55.04
C GLU A 293 18.59 4.08 56.45
N PRO A 294 18.66 5.41 56.64
CA PRO A 294 17.43 6.08 57.12
C PRO A 294 17.10 7.44 56.48
N SER A 295 15.81 7.74 56.52
CA SER A 295 15.15 9.01 56.18
C SER A 295 15.63 10.24 56.99
N ALA A 296 15.42 11.47 56.47
CA ALA A 296 14.35 12.37 56.96
C ALA A 296 14.31 13.79 56.33
N LYS A 297 13.07 14.21 56.00
CA LYS A 297 12.47 15.56 56.19
C LYS A 297 13.35 16.82 56.02
N ASN A 298 12.86 17.73 55.16
CA ASN A 298 12.42 19.02 55.70
C ASN A 298 11.30 19.72 54.89
N LYS A 299 10.40 20.41 55.60
CA LYS A 299 9.44 21.39 55.06
C LYS A 299 9.77 22.74 55.67
N SER A 300 9.73 23.81 54.89
CA SER A 300 9.61 25.18 55.43
C SER A 300 8.50 25.94 54.70
N LYS A 301 7.84 26.84 55.42
CA LYS A 301 6.58 27.50 55.06
C LYS A 301 6.77 29.01 55.09
N ILE A 302 6.08 29.71 54.18
CA ILE A 302 5.50 31.05 54.38
C ILE A 302 6.50 32.23 54.55
N ASN A 303 6.39 33.23 53.67
CA ASN A 303 6.04 34.56 54.17
C ASN A 303 5.16 35.40 53.22
N LYS A 304 4.26 36.19 53.80
CA LYS A 304 3.35 37.12 53.10
C LYS A 304 3.99 38.50 52.96
N LYS A 305 3.62 39.27 51.93
CA LYS A 305 3.50 40.75 52.02
C LYS A 305 2.65 41.35 50.88
N LYS A 306 1.48 41.90 51.25
CA LYS A 306 0.85 43.10 50.66
C LYS A 306 0.83 44.14 51.78
N PRO A 307 1.15 45.42 51.52
CA PRO A 307 0.13 46.44 51.20
C PRO A 307 0.57 47.36 50.03
N GLY A 308 -0.21 48.29 49.48
CA GLY A 308 -1.64 48.60 49.65
C GLY A 308 -2.00 50.05 49.23
N LYS A 309 -3.05 50.21 48.40
CA LYS A 309 -3.92 51.40 48.18
C LYS A 309 -3.35 52.77 47.70
N ARG A 310 -4.20 53.42 46.88
CA ARG A 310 -4.29 54.85 46.50
C ARG A 310 -3.23 55.37 45.50
N ASN A 311 -3.55 56.23 44.53
CA ASN A 311 -4.86 56.81 44.15
C ASN A 311 -5.35 56.26 42.80
#